data_AF-A0A524IEQ5-F1
#
_entry.id   AF-A0A524IEQ5-F1
#
_cell.length_a   1.000
_cell.length_b   1.000
_cell.length_c   1.000
_cell.angle_alpha   90.00
_cell.angle_beta   90.00
_cell.angle_gamma   90.00
#
_symmetry.space_group_name_H-M   'P 1'
#
loop_
_entity.id
_entity.type
_entity.pdbx_description
1 polymer ?
#
loop_
_entity_poly.entity_id
_entity_poly.type
_entity_poly.pdbx_seq_one_letter_code
_entity_poly.pdbx_strand_id
1 'polypeptide(L)' 'MEPQTADKYTARLLSIDEDVLLLHVEHTAFDNRKRKVYFVSSSYRGDRVKFSIELTST' A
#
# COMPACT_ATOMS: atom_id res chain seq x y z
N MET A 1 -3.73 5.36 -11.29
CA MET A 1 -2.50 5.32 -10.48
C MET A 1 -1.42 4.71 -11.34
N GLU A 2 -0.30 5.40 -11.49
CA GLU A 2 0.88 4.82 -12.12
C GLU A 2 1.61 3.93 -11.11
N PRO A 3 2.23 2.82 -11.54
CA PRO A 3 3.01 1.97 -10.66
C PRO A 3 4.21 2.77 -10.11
N GLN A 4 4.37 2.76 -8.79
CA GLN A 4 5.50 3.43 -8.13
C GLN A 4 6.67 2.47 -8.01
N THR A 5 7.88 2.96 -8.29
CA THR A 5 9.12 2.25 -8.01
C THR A 5 9.64 2.62 -6.62
N ALA A 6 10.55 1.81 -6.08
CA ALA A 6 11.13 2.09 -4.77
C ALA A 6 12.07 3.30 -4.82
N ASP A 7 11.84 4.30 -3.96
CA ASP A 7 12.86 5.32 -3.71
C ASP A 7 14.06 4.73 -2.96
N LYS A 8 15.19 5.46 -2.91
CA LYS A 8 16.43 5.00 -2.27
C LYS A 8 16.24 4.54 -0.82
N TYR A 9 15.37 5.22 -0.08
CA TYR A 9 15.13 4.90 1.32
C TYR A 9 14.37 3.58 1.45
N THR A 10 13.30 3.43 0.68
CA THR A 10 12.42 2.27 0.66
C THR A 10 13.13 1.04 0.09
N ALA A 11 13.91 1.22 -0.97
CA ALA A 11 14.76 0.18 -1.56
C ALA A 11 15.73 -0.39 -0.52
N ARG A 12 16.41 0.50 0.23
CA ARG A 12 17.31 0.10 1.32
C ARG A 12 16.58 -0.59 2.47
N LEU A 13 15.44 -0.05 2.91
CA LEU A 13 14.67 -0.60 4.02
C LEU A 13 14.15 -2.01 3.70
N LEU A 14 13.68 -2.23 2.48
CA LEU A 14 13.12 -3.50 2.02
C LEU A 14 14.18 -4.44 1.42
N SER A 15 15.44 -4.01 1.32
CA SER A 15 16.53 -4.74 0.66
C SER A 15 16.16 -5.20 -0.75
N ILE A 16 15.69 -4.25 -1.56
CA ILE A 16 15.30 -4.45 -2.97
C ILE A 16 16.00 -3.43 -3.87
N ASP A 17 16.04 -3.72 -5.17
CA ASP A 17 16.50 -2.78 -6.19
C ASP A 17 15.48 -1.64 -6.38
N GLU A 18 15.98 -0.45 -6.77
CA GLU A 18 15.15 0.76 -6.97
C GLU A 18 14.16 0.63 -8.15
N ASP A 19 14.39 -0.32 -9.07
CA ASP A 19 13.53 -0.59 -10.22
C ASP A 19 12.36 -1.54 -9.89
N VAL A 20 12.34 -2.11 -8.68
CA VAL A 20 11.26 -2.99 -8.23
C VAL A 20 9.96 -2.19 -8.08
N LEU A 21 8.89 -2.71 -8.71
CA LEU A 21 7.56 -2.15 -8.60
C LEU A 21 6.97 -2.38 -7.20
N LEU A 22 6.52 -1.29 -6.60
CA LEU A 22 5.82 -1.27 -5.33
C LEU A 22 4.34 -1.01 -5.52
N LEU A 23 3.53 -1.69 -4.72
CA LEU A 23 2.13 -1.34 -4.53
C LEU A 23 2.03 -0.43 -3.31
N HIS A 24 1.69 0.83 -3.55
CA HIS A 24 1.41 1.81 -2.50
C HIS A 24 -0.05 1.76 -2.09
N VAL A 25 -0.30 1.61 -0.78
CA VAL A 25 -1.65 1.54 -0.20
C VAL A 25 -1.75 2.51 0.96
N GLU A 26 -2.75 3.39 0.89
CA GLU A 26 -3.12 4.29 1.98
C GLU A 26 -4.44 3.83 2.59
N HIS A 27 -4.41 3.53 3.88
CA HIS A 27 -5.56 3.05 4.63
C HIS A 27 -5.94 4.05 5.72
N THR A 28 -7.21 4.47 5.70
CA THR A 28 -7.81 5.26 6.78
C THR A 28 -8.96 4.48 7.39
N ALA A 29 -8.92 4.27 8.71
CA ALA A 29 -10.03 3.65 9.43
C ALA A 29 -10.85 4.72 10.17
N PHE A 30 -12.16 4.51 10.20
CA PHE A 30 -13.12 5.37 10.89
C PHE A 30 -13.92 4.56 11.92
N ASP A 31 -14.31 5.21 13.02
CA ASP A 31 -15.25 4.62 13.96
C ASP A 31 -16.71 4.76 13.47
N ASN A 32 -17.66 4.20 14.23
CA ASN A 32 -19.10 4.29 13.92
C ASN A 32 -19.64 5.74 13.91
N ARG A 33 -18.89 6.70 14.44
CA ARG A 33 -19.22 8.14 14.43
C ARG A 33 -18.51 8.88 13.29
N LYS A 34 -17.94 8.16 12.31
CA LYS A 34 -17.17 8.68 11.18
C LYS A 34 -15.92 9.48 11.61
N ARG A 35 -15.41 9.27 12.82
CA ARG A 35 -14.17 9.90 13.27
C ARG A 35 -12.99 9.05 12.84
N LYS A 36 -11.95 9.67 12.31
CA LYS A 36 -10.71 8.99 11.91
C LYS A 36 -10.04 8.40 13.16
N VAL A 37 -9.85 7.09 13.16
CA VAL A 37 -9.20 6.35 14.26
C VAL A 37 -7.71 6.19 14.00
N TYR A 38 -7.33 5.86 12.77
CA TYR A 38 -5.93 5.80 12.37
C TYR A 38 -5.74 5.99 10.85
N PHE A 39 -4.49 6.25 10.48
CA PHE A 39 -4.01 6.28 9.10
C PHE A 39 -2.71 5.50 8.99
N VAL A 40 -2.62 4.64 8.00
CA VAL A 40 -1.41 3.90 7.66
C VAL A 40 -1.12 4.08 6.17
N SER A 41 0.14 4.36 5.86
CA SER A 41 0.68 4.35 4.52
C SER A 41 1.65 3.17 4.42
N SER A 42 1.49 2.31 3.41
CA SER A 42 2.25 1.07 3.28
C SER A 42 2.67 0.84 1.84
N SER A 43 3.93 0.41 1.67
CA SER A 43 4.46 0.00 0.37
C SER A 43 4.75 -1.50 0.40
N TYR A 44 4.15 -2.24 -0.52
CA TYR A 44 4.32 -3.68 -0.66
C TYR A 44 5.15 -3.99 -1.89
N ARG A 45 5.99 -5.01 -1.81
CA ARG A 45 6.66 -5.59 -2.97
C ARG A 45 5.62 -6.20 -3.92
N GLY A 46 5.46 -5.62 -5.12
CA GLY A 46 4.46 -6.05 -6.08
C GLY A 46 4.65 -7.49 -6.57
N ASP A 47 5.88 -8.00 -6.54
CA ASP A 47 6.24 -9.38 -6.90
C ASP A 47 5.95 -10.41 -5.80
N ARG A 48 5.58 -9.96 -4.58
CA ARG A 48 5.42 -10.83 -3.40
C ARG A 48 4.03 -10.82 -2.79
N VAL A 49 3.19 -9.85 -3.13
CA VAL A 49 1.89 -9.66 -2.47
C VAL A 49 0.77 -9.61 -3.50
N LYS A 50 -0.34 -10.29 -3.18
CA LYS A 50 -1.58 -10.25 -3.94
C LYS A 50 -2.71 -9.75 -3.04
N PHE A 51 -3.44 -8.74 -3.50
CA PHE A 51 -4.65 -8.24 -2.84
C PHE A 51 -5.88 -8.76 -3.60
N SER A 52 -6.91 -9.16 -2.86
CA SER A 52 -8.22 -9.49 -3.38
C SER A 52 -9.26 -8.59 -2.73
N ILE A 53 -10.10 -7.97 -3.54
CA ILE A 53 -11.23 -7.16 -3.09
C ILE A 53 -12.48 -7.84 -3.60
N GLU A 54 -13.37 -8.23 -2.68
CA GLU A 54 -14.70 -8.71 -3.03
C GLU A 54 -15.63 -7.51 -3.17
N LEU A 55 -16.20 -7.35 -4.37
CA LEU A 55 -17.19 -6.33 -4.65
C LEU A 55 -18.57 -6.98 -4.57
N THR A 56 -19.33 -6.66 -3.53
CA THR A 56 -20.76 -6.98 -3.48
C THR A 56 -21.57 -5.87 -4.14
N SER A 57 -22.36 -6.22 -5.16
CA SER A 57 -23.38 -5.33 -5.72
C SER A 57 -24.55 -5.23 -4.75
N THR A 58 -24.91 -4.01 -4.37
CA THR A 58 -26.25 -3.66 -3.87
C THR A 58 -27.21 -3.46 -5.02
#